data_AF-A0AAW0KXV1-F1
#
_entry.id   AF-A0AAW0KXV1-F1
#
_cell.length_a   1.000
_cell.length_b   1.000
_cell.length_c   1.000
_cell.angle_alpha   90.00
_cell.angle_beta   90.00
_cell.angle_gamma   90.00
#
_symmetry.space_group_name_H-M   'P 1'
#
loop_
_entity.id
_entity.type
_entity.pdbx_description
1 polymer ?
#
loop_
_entity_poly.entity_id
_entity_poly.type
_entity_poly.pdbx_seq_one_letter_code
_entity_poly.pdbx_strand_id
1 'polypeptide(L)'
;MFAASINNISFAVPTTALLQAHFFGQSNRVYNPNFPISPLIPFNYTGNPPNNTMVSNGTKLVVLPFNTSVELVLQDTSILGAESHPLHLHGFNFFVVGQGFGNFDQNKDPANFNLVDPVERNTVGVPSGGWVAIRSMVHALPPGDPHKLGFKDGLASLRWKAPKSEAASSTGRSS
;
A
#
# COMPACT_ATOMS: atom_id res chain seq x y z
N MET A 1 -5.65 -25.63 -2.63
CA MET A 1 -5.19 -24.96 -1.40
C MET A 1 -5.57 -23.50 -1.53
N PHE A 2 -6.35 -22.95 -0.61
CA PHE A 2 -6.70 -21.52 -0.61
C PHE A 2 -5.52 -20.72 -0.05
N ALA A 3 -5.27 -19.53 -0.60
CA ALA A 3 -4.21 -18.62 -0.15
C ALA A 3 -4.74 -17.19 -0.18
N ALA A 4 -4.21 -16.34 0.70
CA ALA A 4 -4.42 -14.90 0.67
C ALA A 4 -3.16 -14.22 0.11
N SER A 5 -3.32 -13.07 -0.53
CA SER A 5 -2.18 -12.36 -1.12
C SER A 5 -2.39 -10.85 -1.12
N ILE A 6 -1.29 -10.11 -1.17
CA ILE A 6 -1.27 -8.67 -1.49
C ILE A 6 -0.50 -8.53 -2.80
N ASN A 7 -1.07 -7.82 -3.78
CA ASN A 7 -0.51 -7.69 -5.13
C ASN A 7 -0.10 -9.04 -5.76
N ASN A 8 -0.93 -10.07 -5.56
CA ASN A 8 -0.73 -11.45 -6.05
C ASN A 8 0.48 -12.19 -5.46
N ILE A 9 1.05 -11.70 -4.35
CA ILE A 9 2.10 -12.38 -3.58
C ILE A 9 1.51 -12.87 -2.25
N SER A 10 1.52 -14.19 -2.06
CA SER A 10 1.23 -14.84 -0.79
C SER A 10 2.51 -14.92 0.04
N PHE A 11 2.48 -14.34 1.24
CA PHE A 11 3.66 -14.23 2.09
C PHE A 11 4.05 -15.60 2.65
N ALA A 12 5.26 -16.04 2.34
CA ALA A 12 5.85 -17.23 2.94
C ALA A 12 6.69 -16.82 4.17
N VAL A 13 6.37 -17.38 5.34
CA VAL A 13 7.13 -17.10 6.58
C VAL A 13 8.51 -17.76 6.47
N PRO A 14 9.61 -17.00 6.57
CA PRO A 14 10.96 -17.55 6.52
C PRO A 14 11.32 -18.30 7.81
N THR A 15 12.27 -19.23 7.74
CA THR A 15 12.79 -19.94 8.93
C THR A 15 13.76 -19.09 9.76
N THR A 16 14.32 -18.04 9.16
CA THR A 16 15.17 -17.05 9.84
C THR A 16 14.40 -15.75 10.00
N ALA A 17 14.46 -15.14 11.19
CA ALA A 17 13.76 -13.89 11.46
C ALA A 17 14.25 -12.75 10.54
N LEU A 18 13.30 -11.98 10.00
CA LEU A 18 13.59 -10.88 9.05
C LEU A 18 14.55 -9.84 9.65
N LEU A 19 14.30 -9.42 10.90
CA LEU A 19 15.13 -8.45 11.60
C LEU A 19 16.54 -8.97 11.83
N GLN A 20 16.69 -10.24 12.24
CA GLN A 20 17.99 -10.88 12.42
C GLN A 20 18.77 -10.91 11.10
N ALA A 21 18.14 -11.38 10.01
CA ALA A 21 18.77 -11.46 8.71
C ALA A 21 19.20 -10.07 8.19
N HIS A 22 18.38 -9.04 8.42
CA HIS A 22 18.73 -7.67 8.07
C HIS A 22 19.91 -7.14 8.90
N PHE A 23 19.85 -7.27 10.22
CA PHE A 23 20.84 -6.70 11.15
C PHE A 23 22.25 -7.28 10.94
N PHE A 24 22.35 -8.59 10.68
CA PHE A 24 23.63 -9.26 10.42
C PHE A 24 24.08 -9.23 8.95
N GLY A 25 23.33 -8.57 8.05
CA GLY A 25 23.64 -8.55 6.62
C GLY A 25 23.53 -9.93 5.94
N GLN A 26 22.71 -10.83 6.49
CA GLN A 26 22.49 -12.21 6.02
C GLN A 26 21.11 -12.38 5.36
N SER A 27 20.67 -11.39 4.59
CA SER A 27 19.35 -11.39 3.94
C SER A 27 19.24 -12.34 2.75
N ASN A 28 20.37 -12.77 2.17
CA ASN A 28 20.40 -13.65 1.02
C ASN A 28 19.62 -14.94 1.29
N ARG A 29 18.65 -15.23 0.42
CA ARG A 29 17.72 -16.37 0.51
C ARG A 29 16.75 -16.34 1.71
N VAL A 30 16.73 -15.27 2.50
CA VAL A 30 15.75 -15.08 3.58
C VAL A 30 14.56 -14.27 3.08
N TYR A 31 14.81 -13.15 2.40
CA TYR A 31 13.77 -12.32 1.80
C TYR A 31 14.27 -11.59 0.56
N ASN A 32 13.34 -11.13 -0.28
CA ASN A 32 13.64 -10.30 -1.44
C ASN A 32 13.05 -8.89 -1.24
N PRO A 33 13.86 -7.81 -1.27
CA PRO A 33 13.38 -6.44 -1.07
C PRO A 33 12.77 -5.85 -2.35
N ASN A 34 11.90 -6.61 -3.03
CA ASN A 34 11.28 -6.25 -4.31
C ASN A 34 9.79 -6.60 -4.35
N PHE A 35 9.09 -6.33 -3.26
CA PHE A 35 7.64 -6.41 -3.25
C PHE A 35 7.06 -5.39 -4.26
N PRO A 36 6.13 -5.79 -5.16
CA PRO A 36 5.55 -4.87 -6.12
C PRO A 36 4.61 -3.89 -5.41
N ILE A 37 4.87 -2.58 -5.56
CA ILE A 37 4.07 -1.53 -4.91
C ILE A 37 2.69 -1.31 -5.55
N SER A 38 2.45 -1.92 -6.71
CA SER A 38 1.15 -1.95 -7.40
C SER A 38 0.90 -3.36 -7.96
N PRO A 39 -0.37 -3.74 -8.20
CA PRO A 39 -0.68 -4.99 -8.90
C PRO A 39 0.02 -5.05 -10.26
N LEU A 40 0.70 -6.17 -10.55
CA LEU A 40 1.42 -6.36 -11.82
C LEU A 40 0.47 -6.52 -13.02
N ILE A 41 -0.72 -7.06 -12.77
CA ILE A 41 -1.76 -7.24 -13.78
C ILE A 41 -3.02 -6.57 -13.22
N PRO A 42 -3.32 -5.32 -13.63
CA PRO A 42 -4.53 -4.65 -13.21
C PRO A 42 -5.76 -5.27 -13.88
N PHE A 43 -6.87 -5.28 -13.15
CA PHE A 43 -8.18 -5.70 -13.64
C PHE A 43 -9.26 -4.90 -12.92
N ASN A 44 -10.53 -5.14 -13.25
CA ASN A 44 -11.64 -4.58 -12.49
C ASN A 44 -11.76 -5.31 -11.15
N TYR A 45 -11.08 -4.80 -10.11
CA TYR A 45 -10.89 -5.49 -8.83
C TYR A 45 -12.20 -5.86 -8.15
N THR A 46 -13.21 -4.99 -8.20
CA THR A 46 -14.52 -5.20 -7.57
C THR A 46 -15.60 -5.70 -8.54
N GLY A 47 -15.23 -6.02 -9.79
CA GLY A 47 -16.12 -6.49 -10.84
C GLY A 47 -16.10 -8.01 -10.99
N ASN A 48 -16.16 -8.50 -12.23
CA ASN A 48 -16.00 -9.94 -12.51
C ASN A 48 -14.53 -10.34 -12.30
N PRO A 49 -14.22 -11.25 -11.37
CA PRO A 49 -12.85 -11.64 -11.10
C PRO A 49 -12.27 -12.49 -12.25
N PRO A 50 -10.94 -12.50 -12.43
CA PRO A 50 -10.30 -13.42 -13.36
C PRO A 50 -10.55 -14.88 -12.97
N ASN A 51 -10.68 -15.76 -13.96
CA ASN A 51 -10.83 -17.21 -13.75
C ASN A 51 -9.52 -17.92 -13.34
N ASN A 52 -8.55 -17.16 -12.82
CA ASN A 52 -7.29 -17.66 -12.32
C ASN A 52 -7.03 -17.05 -10.94
N THR A 53 -7.05 -17.90 -9.92
CA THR A 53 -6.82 -17.53 -8.53
C THR A 53 -5.43 -17.93 -8.04
N MET A 54 -4.53 -18.30 -8.96
CA MET A 54 -3.15 -18.67 -8.63
C MET A 54 -2.35 -17.44 -8.18
N VAL A 55 -1.79 -17.55 -6.99
CA VAL A 55 -0.88 -16.55 -6.39
C VAL A 55 0.55 -17.05 -6.43
N SER A 56 1.51 -16.13 -6.41
CA SER A 56 2.94 -16.48 -6.24
C SER A 56 3.29 -16.49 -4.76
N ASN A 57 4.01 -17.52 -4.29
CA ASN A 57 4.50 -17.57 -2.92
C ASN A 57 5.88 -16.92 -2.80
N GLY A 58 6.11 -16.13 -1.75
CA GLY A 58 7.45 -15.63 -1.45
C GLY A 58 7.53 -14.66 -0.27
N THR A 59 8.72 -14.54 0.31
CA THR A 59 9.04 -13.56 1.36
C THR A 59 9.53 -12.27 0.71
N LYS A 60 8.61 -11.41 0.28
CA LYS A 60 8.91 -10.14 -0.39
C LYS A 60 8.61 -8.96 0.53
N LEU A 61 9.53 -8.00 0.59
CA LEU A 61 9.41 -6.81 1.44
C LEU A 61 9.46 -5.53 0.60
N VAL A 62 8.78 -4.48 1.10
CA VAL A 62 9.02 -3.10 0.68
C VAL A 62 10.04 -2.50 1.65
N VAL A 63 11.15 -1.98 1.14
CA VAL A 63 12.16 -1.28 1.93
C VAL A 63 12.00 0.21 1.70
N LEU A 64 11.80 0.97 2.78
CA LEU A 64 11.58 2.40 2.74
C LEU A 64 12.71 3.13 3.47
N PRO A 65 13.26 4.22 2.92
CA PRO A 65 14.17 5.09 3.65
C PRO A 65 13.52 5.68 4.91
N PHE A 66 14.34 5.95 5.92
CA PHE A 66 13.91 6.73 7.07
C PHE A 66 13.42 8.13 6.63
N ASN A 67 12.42 8.67 7.33
CA ASN A 67 11.69 9.90 7.03
C ASN A 67 10.91 9.90 5.71
N THR A 68 10.50 8.73 5.20
CA THR A 68 9.64 8.65 4.01
C THR A 68 8.17 8.87 4.38
N SER A 69 7.50 9.82 3.74
CA SER A 69 6.03 9.91 3.76
C SER A 69 5.44 8.89 2.79
N VAL A 70 4.48 8.10 3.27
CA VAL A 70 3.85 7.01 2.51
C VAL A 70 2.37 7.27 2.41
N GLU A 71 1.83 7.10 1.21
CA GLU A 71 0.40 6.88 0.98
C GLU A 71 0.23 5.43 0.52
N LEU A 72 -0.60 4.67 1.24
CA LEU A 72 -0.92 3.29 0.90
C LEU A 72 -2.42 3.20 0.64
N VAL A 73 -2.76 2.77 -0.57
CA VAL A 73 -4.14 2.44 -0.94
C VAL A 73 -4.30 0.93 -0.88
N LEU A 74 -5.22 0.48 -0.04
CA LEU A 74 -5.59 -0.91 0.10
C LEU A 74 -6.91 -1.11 -0.64
N GLN A 75 -6.90 -1.99 -1.63
CA GLN A 75 -8.03 -2.28 -2.52
C GLN A 75 -8.48 -3.72 -2.29
N ASP A 76 -9.74 -3.90 -1.91
CA ASP A 76 -10.38 -5.21 -1.87
C ASP A 76 -10.70 -5.70 -3.29
N THR A 77 -10.81 -7.02 -3.46
CA THR A 77 -11.14 -7.66 -4.75
C THR A 77 -12.33 -8.60 -4.61
N SER A 78 -13.04 -8.85 -5.69
CA SER A 78 -14.13 -9.83 -5.76
C SER A 78 -13.66 -11.28 -5.94
N ILE A 79 -12.34 -11.55 -5.94
CA ILE A 79 -11.79 -12.89 -6.09
C ILE A 79 -12.24 -13.74 -4.90
N LEU A 80 -13.01 -14.80 -5.18
CA LEU A 80 -13.63 -15.69 -4.18
C LEU A 80 -14.65 -15.00 -3.25
N GLY A 81 -15.14 -13.81 -3.63
CA GLY A 81 -16.10 -13.03 -2.86
C GLY A 81 -15.46 -11.79 -2.26
N ALA A 82 -16.18 -10.67 -2.31
CA ALA A 82 -15.74 -9.42 -1.69
C ALA A 82 -15.97 -9.48 -0.18
N GLU A 83 -14.94 -9.23 0.62
CA GLU A 83 -14.99 -9.34 2.07
C GLU A 83 -14.35 -8.12 2.73
N SER A 84 -14.80 -7.80 3.96
CA SER A 84 -14.13 -6.76 4.73
C SER A 84 -12.88 -7.35 5.39
N HIS A 85 -11.74 -6.73 5.15
CA HIS A 85 -10.45 -7.20 5.68
C HIS A 85 -9.85 -6.16 6.64
N PRO A 86 -9.80 -6.44 7.96
CA PRO A 86 -9.08 -5.60 8.90
C PRO A 86 -7.57 -5.76 8.69
N LEU A 87 -6.91 -4.68 8.29
CA LEU A 87 -5.47 -4.63 8.10
C LEU A 87 -4.80 -3.84 9.21
N HIS A 88 -3.77 -4.44 9.78
CA HIS A 88 -3.00 -3.90 10.90
C HIS A 88 -1.54 -3.65 10.49
N LEU A 89 -1.00 -2.49 10.85
CA LEU A 89 0.42 -2.17 10.65
C LEU A 89 1.14 -2.17 12.00
N HIS A 90 2.13 -3.04 12.12
CA HIS A 90 2.97 -3.11 13.31
C HIS A 90 3.94 -1.91 13.35
N GLY A 91 4.14 -1.35 14.55
CA GLY A 91 5.16 -0.31 14.80
C GLY A 91 4.79 1.10 14.34
N PHE A 92 3.63 1.29 13.70
CA PHE A 92 3.16 2.58 13.20
C PHE A 92 1.67 2.76 13.44
N ASN A 93 1.27 3.97 13.80
CA ASN A 93 -0.06 4.47 13.50
C ASN A 93 -0.06 5.10 12.10
N PHE A 94 -1.25 5.24 11.54
CA PHE A 94 -1.50 5.88 10.26
C PHE A 94 -2.79 6.70 10.31
N PHE A 95 -2.89 7.67 9.41
CA PHE A 95 -4.06 8.51 9.21
C PHE A 95 -4.91 7.93 8.09
N VAL A 96 -6.18 7.64 8.38
CA VAL A 96 -7.16 7.25 7.35
C VAL A 96 -7.64 8.52 6.67
N VAL A 97 -7.20 8.74 5.43
CA VAL A 97 -7.48 9.97 4.68
C VAL A 97 -8.66 9.82 3.72
N GLY A 98 -9.01 8.60 3.33
CA GLY A 98 -10.16 8.35 2.47
C GLY A 98 -10.55 6.88 2.44
N GLN A 99 -11.80 6.62 2.09
CA GLN A 99 -12.30 5.28 1.82
C GLN A 99 -13.47 5.37 0.83
N GLY A 100 -13.72 4.29 0.11
CA GLY A 100 -14.79 4.24 -0.87
C GLY A 100 -15.15 2.80 -1.24
N PHE A 101 -16.18 2.68 -2.08
CA PHE A 101 -16.56 1.42 -2.71
C PHE A 101 -16.16 1.43 -4.19
N GLY A 102 -16.01 0.25 -4.77
CA GLY A 102 -15.52 0.07 -6.13
C GLY A 102 -14.00 0.10 -6.21
N ASN A 103 -13.48 0.36 -7.42
CA ASN A 103 -12.05 0.52 -7.64
C ASN A 103 -11.62 1.95 -7.34
N PHE A 104 -10.51 2.12 -6.63
CA PHE A 104 -9.88 3.41 -6.43
C PHE A 104 -9.51 4.08 -7.75
N ASP A 105 -9.95 5.33 -7.94
CA ASP A 105 -9.58 6.20 -9.05
C ASP A 105 -8.59 7.26 -8.58
N GLN A 106 -7.30 7.02 -8.87
CA GLN A 106 -6.20 7.91 -8.51
C GLN A 106 -6.34 9.35 -9.02
N ASN A 107 -7.20 9.60 -10.02
CA ASN A 107 -7.41 10.94 -10.58
C ASN A 107 -8.59 11.67 -9.96
N LYS A 108 -9.47 10.98 -9.22
CA LYS A 108 -10.71 11.56 -8.68
C LYS A 108 -10.79 11.46 -7.17
N ASP A 109 -10.50 10.29 -6.61
CA ASP A 109 -10.69 10.01 -5.19
C ASP A 109 -9.79 10.85 -4.27
N PRO A 110 -8.51 11.14 -4.61
CA PRO A 110 -7.67 11.98 -3.76
C PRO A 110 -8.21 13.39 -3.52
N ALA A 111 -9.07 13.91 -4.41
CA ALA A 111 -9.70 15.22 -4.24
C ALA A 111 -10.68 15.25 -3.05
N ASN A 112 -11.17 14.08 -2.62
CA ASN A 112 -12.12 13.93 -1.51
C ASN A 112 -11.44 13.50 -0.20
N PHE A 113 -10.11 13.43 -0.15
CA PHE A 113 -9.41 13.02 1.06
C PHE A 113 -9.59 14.04 2.19
N ASN A 114 -9.84 13.53 3.41
CA ASN A 114 -9.72 14.33 4.61
C ASN A 114 -8.23 14.55 4.93
N LEU A 115 -7.75 15.75 4.64
CA LEU A 115 -6.37 16.19 4.93
C LEU A 115 -6.31 17.23 6.06
N VAL A 116 -7.42 17.47 6.75
CA VAL A 116 -7.52 18.47 7.82
C VAL A 116 -7.44 17.79 9.19
N ASP A 117 -8.29 16.80 9.43
CA ASP A 117 -8.43 16.10 10.71
C ASP A 117 -8.69 14.58 10.53
N PRO A 118 -7.85 13.87 9.74
CA PRO A 118 -8.03 12.43 9.55
C PRO A 118 -7.88 11.66 10.86
N VAL A 119 -8.61 10.56 10.98
CA VAL A 119 -8.52 9.69 12.16
C VAL A 119 -7.20 8.91 12.15
N GLU A 120 -6.50 8.94 13.28
CA GLU A 120 -5.29 8.14 13.51
C GLU A 120 -5.65 6.78 14.09
N ARG A 121 -5.16 5.69 13.48
CA ARG A 121 -5.39 4.29 13.88
C ARG A 121 -4.14 3.45 13.59
N ASN A 122 -4.09 2.23 14.13
CA ASN A 122 -3.12 1.21 13.71
C ASN A 122 -3.77 0.04 12.96
N THR A 123 -5.11 0.02 12.91
CA THR A 123 -5.92 -1.01 12.25
C THR A 123 -7.07 -0.34 11.54
N VAL A 124 -7.33 -0.74 10.29
CA VAL A 124 -8.47 -0.26 9.52
C VAL A 124 -9.06 -1.39 8.69
N GLY A 125 -10.40 -1.45 8.61
CA GLY A 125 -11.09 -2.35 7.70
C GLY A 125 -11.07 -1.79 6.29
N VAL A 126 -10.60 -2.58 5.33
CA VAL A 126 -10.90 -2.31 3.91
C VAL A 126 -12.37 -2.66 3.67
N PRO A 127 -13.20 -1.75 3.14
CA PRO A 127 -14.59 -2.07 2.84
C PRO A 127 -14.69 -3.24 1.86
N SER A 128 -15.67 -4.13 2.06
CA SER A 128 -16.01 -5.19 1.11
C SER A 128 -16.32 -4.56 -0.26
N GLY A 129 -15.57 -4.97 -1.28
CA GLY A 129 -15.66 -4.45 -2.64
C GLY A 129 -15.27 -2.98 -2.73
N GLY A 130 -14.33 -2.51 -1.92
CA GLY A 130 -13.93 -1.12 -1.85
C GLY A 130 -12.44 -0.90 -1.59
N TRP A 131 -12.11 0.31 -1.16
CA TRP A 131 -10.74 0.72 -0.90
C TRP A 131 -10.64 1.65 0.30
N VAL A 132 -9.45 1.70 0.89
CA VAL A 132 -9.07 2.67 1.92
C VAL A 132 -7.70 3.24 1.61
N ALA A 133 -7.56 4.55 1.73
CA ALA A 133 -6.30 5.27 1.59
C ALA A 133 -5.82 5.70 2.98
N ILE A 134 -4.60 5.30 3.32
CA ILE A 134 -3.93 5.67 4.56
C ILE A 134 -2.64 6.42 4.27
N ARG A 135 -2.28 7.36 5.16
CA ARG A 135 -0.98 8.04 5.12
C ARG A 135 -0.22 7.86 6.42
N SER A 136 1.08 7.67 6.32
CA SER A 136 1.98 7.61 7.47
C SER A 136 3.36 8.17 7.12
N MET A 137 4.17 8.41 8.14
CA MET A 137 5.58 8.74 7.98
C MET A 137 6.42 7.63 8.57
N VAL A 138 7.36 7.11 7.79
CA VAL A 138 8.35 6.13 8.25
C VAL A 138 9.40 6.88 9.07
N HIS A 139 9.30 6.79 10.38
CA HIS A 139 10.24 7.37 11.33
C HIS A 139 10.30 6.45 12.56
N ALA A 140 11.27 6.65 13.44
CA ALA A 140 11.31 5.95 14.71
C ALA A 140 10.51 6.78 15.71
N LEU A 141 9.48 6.20 16.32
CA LEU A 141 8.90 6.78 17.52
C LEU A 141 9.93 6.68 18.65
N PRO A 142 10.28 7.78 19.34
CA PRO A 142 10.87 7.66 20.66
C PRO A 142 9.91 6.85 21.55
N PRO A 143 10.41 5.99 22.47
CA PRO A 143 9.53 5.28 23.39
C PRO A 143 8.69 6.28 24.20
N GLY A 144 7.36 6.27 24.03
CA GLY A 144 6.41 7.01 24.87
C GLY A 144 5.76 8.27 24.30
N ASP A 145 6.02 8.66 23.05
CA ASP A 145 5.44 9.89 22.47
C ASP A 145 4.27 9.60 21.50
N PRO A 146 3.07 10.18 21.71
CA PRO A 146 1.99 10.13 20.73
C PRO A 146 2.32 11.04 19.54
N HIS A 147 2.25 10.48 18.34
CA HIS A 147 2.63 11.15 17.11
C HIS A 147 1.67 12.29 16.79
N LYS A 148 2.15 13.53 16.72
CA LYS A 148 1.41 14.66 16.13
C LYS A 148 2.03 14.98 14.78
N LEU A 149 1.66 14.22 13.74
CA LEU A 149 2.04 14.58 12.38
C LEU A 149 1.39 15.93 12.02
N GLY A 150 2.23 16.95 11.81
CA GLY A 150 1.80 18.31 11.52
C GLY A 150 2.25 18.78 10.13
N PHE A 151 2.11 20.09 9.87
CA PHE A 151 2.58 20.74 8.64
C PHE A 151 4.05 20.42 8.29
N LYS A 152 4.88 20.16 9.32
CA LYS A 152 6.31 19.84 9.19
C LYS A 152 6.57 18.42 8.67
N ASP A 153 5.59 17.53 8.76
CA ASP A 153 5.72 16.11 8.39
C ASP A 153 5.04 15.79 7.06
N GLY A 154 4.78 16.83 6.26
CA GLY A 154 4.34 16.69 4.87
C GLY A 154 2.83 16.57 4.67
N LEU A 155 2.02 16.45 5.74
CA LEU A 155 0.55 16.31 5.62
C LEU A 155 -0.13 17.50 4.93
N ALA A 156 0.49 18.70 4.99
CA ALA A 156 -0.01 19.92 4.37
C ALA A 156 1.05 20.67 3.53
N SER A 157 2.19 20.04 3.22
CA SER A 157 3.24 20.72 2.45
C SER A 157 2.92 20.74 0.95
N LEU A 158 3.20 21.87 0.30
CA LEU A 158 3.11 22.16 -1.15
C LEU A 158 3.85 21.17 -2.08
N ARG A 159 4.38 20.05 -1.56
CA ARG A 159 5.05 18.98 -2.32
C ARG A 159 4.11 17.90 -2.87
N TRP A 160 2.86 17.81 -2.41
CA TRP A 160 1.90 16.85 -2.97
C TRP A 160 1.16 17.45 -4.18
N LYS A 161 1.89 17.69 -5.28
CA LYS A 161 1.25 17.87 -6.59
C LYS A 161 1.09 16.49 -7.23
N ALA A 162 -0.09 16.26 -7.82
CA ALA A 162 -0.36 15.10 -8.65
C ALA A 162 0.78 14.88 -9.68
N PRO A 163 1.14 13.62 -9.99
CA PRO A 163 2.09 13.36 -11.07
C PRO A 163 1.55 14.00 -12.36
N LYS A 164 2.42 14.73 -13.07
CA LYS A 164 2.08 15.20 -14.42
C LYS A 164 1.83 13.96 -15.27
N SER A 165 0.68 13.93 -15.94
CA SER A 165 0.41 12.97 -17.00
C SER A 165 1.57 13.01 -17.99
N GLU A 166 2.22 11.87 -18.22
CA GLU A 166 3.13 11.72 -19.35
C GLU A 166 2.29 11.90 -20.62
N ALA A 167 2.47 13.04 -21.28
CA ALA A 167 1.89 13.28 -22.58
C ALA A 167 2.51 12.25 -23.55
N ALA A 168 1.66 11.50 -24.24
CA ALA A 168 2.08 10.63 -25.33
C ALA A 168 2.87 11.48 -26.35
N SER A 169 4.17 11.19 -26.46
CA SER A 169 5.03 11.74 -27.51
C SER A 169 4.57 11.17 -28.85
N SER A 170 3.82 11.97 -29.60
CA SER A 170 3.64 11.76 -31.02
C SER A 170 4.93 12.08 -31.76
N THR A 171 5.68 11.06 -32.17
CA THR A 171 6.67 11.18 -33.24
C THR A 171 6.37 10.12 -34.28
N GLY A 172 5.82 10.55 -35.41
CA GLY A 172 5.55 9.69 -36.56
C GLY A 172 6.81 9.30 -37.32
N ARG A 173 6.68 8.33 -38.23
CA ARG A 173 7.49 8.24 -39.44
C ARG A 173 6.73 7.52 -40.54
N SER A 174 6.50 8.26 -41.61
CA SER A 174 6.24 7.80 -42.97
C SER A 174 7.42 6.95 -43.49
N SER A 175 7.10 5.88 -44.19
CA SER A 175 7.88 5.29 -45.29
C SER A 175 6.90 4.54 -46.18
#